data_AF-I6NCL3-F1
#
_entry.id   AF-I6NCL3-F1
#
_cell.length_a   1.000
_cell.length_b   1.000
_cell.length_c   1.000
_cell.angle_alpha   90.00
_cell.angle_beta   90.00
_cell.angle_gamma   90.00
#
_symmetry.space_group_name_H-M   'P 1'
#
loop_
_entity.id
_entity.type
_entity.pdbx_description
1 polymer ?
#
loop_
_entity_poly.entity_id
_entity_poly.type
_entity_poly.pdbx_seq_one_letter_code
_entity_poly.pdbx_strand_id
1 'polypeptide(L)'
;MAKGISKRSRAARRNEVAEPEARALEKLPRAEKTDITGALIRTASKNEALLTAKINKRRTKGKSVGKKQLTTMSPLTSLNKERFEKGLNFSSRLNGKIEKAVSRAKYVQSARKAGWDSTNNSIRKELAVMHNSERLGLEHNSSTIDIDVEQEDLEKDASDVVVESSNAFNTLANDVEA
;
A
#
# COMPACT_ATOMS: atom_id res chain seq x y z
N MET A 1 5.72 -44.37 -45.20
CA MET A 1 5.66 -44.41 -43.72
C MET A 1 7.06 -44.72 -43.20
N ALA A 2 7.64 -43.88 -42.35
CA ALA A 2 8.98 -44.09 -41.83
C ALA A 2 8.98 -45.20 -40.75
N LYS A 3 9.86 -46.19 -40.87
CA LYS A 3 9.99 -47.27 -39.88
C LYS A 3 10.53 -46.70 -38.57
N GLY A 4 9.83 -46.96 -37.46
CA GLY A 4 10.29 -46.56 -36.13
C GLY A 4 11.65 -47.16 -35.80
N ILE A 5 12.54 -46.34 -35.23
CA ILE A 5 13.89 -46.75 -34.89
C ILE A 5 13.85 -47.52 -33.56
N SER A 6 14.34 -48.75 -33.55
CA SER A 6 14.43 -49.59 -32.34
C SER A 6 15.45 -49.03 -31.33
N LYS A 7 15.19 -49.23 -30.04
CA LYS A 7 16.07 -48.81 -28.91
C LYS A 7 17.50 -49.35 -28.99
N ARG A 8 17.76 -50.41 -29.76
CA ARG A 8 19.10 -51.01 -29.96
C ARG A 8 19.79 -50.56 -31.26
N SER A 9 19.17 -49.66 -32.03
CA SER A 9 19.73 -49.18 -33.30
C SER A 9 20.97 -48.31 -33.09
N ARG A 10 21.82 -48.27 -34.13
CA ARG A 10 23.05 -47.47 -34.16
C ARG A 10 22.76 -45.96 -34.02
N ALA A 11 21.66 -45.48 -34.59
CA ALA A 11 21.22 -44.09 -34.48
C ALA A 11 20.80 -43.71 -33.04
N ALA A 12 20.13 -44.63 -32.33
CA ALA A 12 19.78 -44.45 -30.91
C ALA A 12 21.04 -44.39 -30.03
N ARG A 13 22.03 -45.27 -30.29
CA ARG A 13 23.29 -45.27 -29.55
C ARG A 13 24.17 -44.04 -29.78
N ARG A 14 23.96 -43.31 -30.87
CA ARG A 14 24.71 -42.11 -31.23
C ARG A 14 24.04 -40.80 -30.80
N ASN A 15 22.90 -40.87 -30.09
CA ASN A 15 22.09 -39.71 -29.71
C ASN A 15 21.74 -38.80 -30.92
N GLU A 16 21.72 -39.35 -32.14
CA GLU A 16 21.40 -38.61 -33.37
C GLU A 16 19.87 -38.49 -33.56
N VAL A 17 19.09 -39.16 -32.72
CA VAL A 17 17.63 -39.12 -32.70
C VAL A 17 17.19 -38.30 -31.50
N ALA A 18 16.35 -37.29 -31.71
CA ALA A 18 15.71 -36.55 -30.63
C ALA A 18 14.85 -37.52 -29.82
N GLU A 19 15.29 -37.86 -28.61
CA GLU A 19 14.62 -38.80 -27.71
C GLU A 19 13.13 -38.42 -27.53
N PRO A 20 12.18 -39.30 -27.91
CA PRO A 20 10.75 -39.02 -27.72
C PRO A 20 10.36 -38.97 -26.23
N GLU A 21 11.14 -39.64 -25.38
CA GLU A 21 10.96 -39.66 -23.92
C GLU A 21 11.25 -38.29 -23.30
N ALA A 22 12.25 -37.54 -23.81
CA ALA A 22 12.54 -36.18 -23.33
C ALA A 22 11.40 -35.19 -23.64
N ARG A 23 10.76 -35.32 -24.82
CA ARG A 23 9.56 -34.54 -25.18
C ARG A 23 8.33 -34.94 -24.38
N ALA A 24 8.26 -36.17 -23.89
CA ALA A 24 7.19 -36.61 -23.01
C ALA A 24 7.27 -35.94 -21.62
N LEU A 25 8.49 -35.65 -21.14
CA LEU A 25 8.73 -34.95 -19.87
C LEU A 25 8.38 -33.45 -19.90
N GLU A 26 8.28 -32.84 -21.09
CA GLU A 26 7.86 -31.44 -21.25
C GLU A 26 6.35 -31.25 -21.02
N LYS A 27 5.55 -32.32 -21.20
CA LYS A 27 4.08 -32.28 -21.05
C LYS A 27 3.61 -32.47 -19.60
N LEU A 28 4.50 -32.90 -18.71
CA LEU A 28 4.17 -33.05 -17.30
C LEU A 28 4.13 -31.66 -16.64
N PRO A 29 3.08 -31.34 -15.86
CA PRO A 29 3.02 -30.08 -15.15
C PRO A 29 4.19 -29.99 -14.18
N ARG A 30 5.12 -29.07 -14.44
CA ARG A 30 6.20 -28.74 -13.51
C ARG A 30 5.61 -27.93 -12.37
N ALA A 31 6.06 -28.17 -11.14
CA ALA A 31 5.73 -27.31 -10.03
C ALA A 31 6.21 -25.89 -10.34
N GLU A 32 5.28 -24.97 -10.58
CA GLU A 32 5.60 -23.56 -10.79
C GLU A 32 6.15 -22.97 -9.47
N LYS A 33 7.11 -22.05 -9.55
CA LYS A 33 7.68 -21.30 -8.41
C LYS A 33 8.52 -22.11 -7.41
N THR A 34 9.25 -23.13 -7.88
CA THR A 34 10.26 -23.83 -7.07
C THR A 34 11.53 -23.00 -6.79
N ASP A 35 11.72 -21.89 -7.51
CA ASP A 35 12.84 -20.95 -7.31
C ASP A 35 12.60 -19.99 -6.12
N ILE A 36 12.42 -20.58 -4.94
CA ILE A 36 12.28 -19.86 -3.66
C ILE A 36 13.58 -19.11 -3.35
N THR A 37 14.73 -19.72 -3.68
CA THR A 37 16.05 -19.15 -3.48
C THR A 37 16.25 -17.89 -4.32
N GLY A 38 15.90 -17.91 -5.61
CA GLY A 38 15.95 -16.72 -6.46
C GLY A 38 14.99 -15.63 -6.01
N ALA A 39 13.80 -15.98 -5.51
CA ALA A 39 12.89 -15.00 -4.90
C ALA A 39 13.50 -14.35 -3.65
N LEU A 40 14.11 -15.15 -2.77
CA LEU A 40 14.80 -14.68 -1.56
C LEU A 40 16.00 -13.77 -1.89
N ILE A 41 16.80 -14.13 -2.89
CA ILE A 41 17.94 -13.33 -3.34
C ILE A 41 17.47 -11.97 -3.92
N ARG A 42 16.37 -11.98 -4.70
CA ARG A 42 15.79 -10.74 -5.26
C ARG A 42 15.22 -9.83 -4.17
N THR A 43 14.58 -10.38 -3.14
CA THR A 43 14.05 -9.57 -2.03
C THR A 43 15.18 -9.04 -1.14
N ALA A 44 16.18 -9.86 -0.83
CA ALA A 44 17.36 -9.44 -0.07
C ALA A 44 18.14 -8.31 -0.78
N SER A 45 18.48 -8.50 -2.06
CA SER A 45 19.19 -7.46 -2.84
C SER A 45 18.41 -6.15 -2.97
N LYS A 46 17.08 -6.21 -3.14
CA LYS A 46 16.23 -5.00 -3.14
C LYS A 46 16.27 -4.30 -1.78
N ASN A 47 16.19 -5.05 -0.68
CA ASN A 47 16.23 -4.50 0.66
C ASN A 47 17.59 -3.87 0.98
N GLU A 48 18.69 -4.50 0.56
CA GLU A 48 20.05 -3.97 0.66
C GLU A 48 20.21 -2.67 -0.16
N ALA A 49 19.70 -2.63 -1.39
CA ALA A 49 19.70 -1.41 -2.22
C ALA A 49 18.91 -0.25 -1.57
N LEU A 50 17.75 -0.55 -0.97
CA LEU A 50 16.96 0.45 -0.26
C LEU A 50 17.66 0.94 1.01
N LEU A 51 18.32 0.04 1.73
CA LEU A 51 19.08 0.36 2.95
C LEU A 51 20.28 1.25 2.60
N THR A 52 21.07 0.90 1.59
CA THR A 52 22.20 1.71 1.12
C THR A 52 21.73 3.09 0.64
N ALA A 53 20.63 3.17 -0.12
CA ALA A 53 20.03 4.44 -0.52
C ALA A 53 19.57 5.28 0.70
N LYS A 54 18.96 4.66 1.71
CA LYS A 54 18.54 5.33 2.96
C LYS A 54 19.74 5.85 3.75
N ILE A 55 20.81 5.06 3.88
CA ILE A 55 22.08 5.48 4.50
C ILE A 55 22.67 6.67 3.74
N ASN A 56 22.75 6.58 2.41
CA ASN A 56 23.29 7.66 1.57
C ASN A 56 22.45 8.94 1.67
N LYS A 57 21.12 8.82 1.71
CA LYS A 57 20.20 9.96 1.92
C LYS A 57 20.35 10.58 3.31
N ARG A 58 20.60 9.78 4.35
CA ARG A 58 20.87 10.28 5.72
C ARG A 58 22.24 10.97 5.79
N ARG A 59 23.28 10.38 5.17
CA ARG A 59 24.64 10.97 5.09
C ARG A 59 24.64 12.31 4.36
N THR A 60 23.86 12.43 3.28
CA THR A 60 23.75 13.67 2.49
C THR A 60 22.84 14.71 3.15
N LYS A 61 21.83 14.32 3.94
CA LYS A 61 20.98 15.27 4.70
C LYS A 61 21.78 16.13 5.70
N GLY A 62 22.87 15.61 6.27
CA GLY A 62 23.76 16.39 7.15
C GLY A 62 24.73 17.32 6.39
N LYS A 63 24.93 17.07 5.10
CA LYS A 63 25.64 17.95 4.17
C LYS A 63 24.61 18.65 3.29
N SER A 64 23.72 19.45 3.88
CA SER A 64 23.03 20.45 3.07
C SER A 64 24.13 21.28 2.45
N VAL A 65 24.30 21.18 1.13
CA VAL A 65 25.19 22.03 0.36
C VAL A 65 24.66 23.44 0.61
N GLY A 66 25.24 24.13 1.59
CA GLY A 66 24.90 25.51 1.88
C GLY A 66 25.06 26.26 0.56
N LYS A 67 24.12 27.18 0.28
CA LYS A 67 24.11 28.01 -0.94
C LYS A 67 25.48 28.61 -1.33
N LYS A 68 26.44 28.66 -0.40
CA LYS A 68 27.83 29.10 -0.56
C LYS A 68 28.76 28.15 -1.35
N GLN A 69 28.42 26.86 -1.51
CA GLN A 69 29.21 25.90 -2.33
C GLN A 69 28.74 25.86 -3.80
N LEU A 70 27.55 26.37 -4.10
CA LEU A 70 27.06 26.51 -5.47
C LEU A 70 27.70 27.71 -6.19
N THR A 71 28.21 28.69 -5.43
CA THR A 71 28.90 29.87 -5.96
C THR A 71 30.39 29.63 -6.26
N THR A 72 30.95 28.50 -5.83
CA THR A 72 32.38 28.14 -6.04
C THR A 72 32.58 27.02 -7.06
N MET A 73 31.51 26.38 -7.53
CA MET A 73 31.56 25.36 -8.57
C MET A 73 31.43 26.01 -9.95
N SER A 74 32.58 26.44 -10.49
CA SER A 74 32.79 26.92 -11.86
C SER A 74 32.06 28.24 -12.18
N PRO A 75 32.69 29.21 -12.87
CA PRO A 75 31.92 30.30 -13.44
C PRO A 75 30.94 29.66 -14.42
N LEU A 76 29.63 29.67 -14.10
CA LEU A 76 28.60 29.37 -15.10
C LEU A 76 28.87 30.30 -16.27
N THR A 77 29.47 29.76 -17.32
CA THR A 77 29.58 30.43 -18.60
C THR A 77 28.18 30.90 -18.98
N SER A 78 28.05 32.07 -19.60
CA SER A 78 26.76 32.70 -19.92
C SER A 78 25.74 31.74 -20.57
N LEU A 79 26.24 30.74 -21.30
CA LEU A 79 25.47 29.68 -21.96
C LEU A 79 24.81 28.68 -20.98
N ASN A 80 25.45 28.38 -19.85
CA ASN A 80 24.91 27.49 -18.82
C ASN A 80 23.94 28.19 -17.87
N LYS A 81 24.08 29.52 -17.69
CA LYS A 81 23.17 30.33 -16.88
C LYS A 81 21.74 30.30 -17.43
N GLU A 82 21.57 30.50 -18.73
CA GLU A 82 20.25 30.50 -19.35
C GLU A 82 19.56 29.13 -19.28
N ARG A 83 20.31 28.03 -19.47
CA ARG A 83 19.78 26.66 -19.31
C ARG A 83 19.37 26.37 -17.87
N PHE A 84 20.16 26.84 -16.91
CA PHE A 84 19.87 26.68 -15.48
C PHE A 84 18.65 27.50 -15.06
N GLU A 85 18.54 28.76 -15.51
CA GLU A 85 17.38 29.62 -15.28
C GLU A 85 16.11 29.03 -15.91
N LYS A 86 16.18 28.53 -17.15
CA LYS A 86 15.06 27.83 -17.80
C LYS A 86 14.65 26.57 -17.03
N GLY A 87 15.61 25.77 -16.55
CA GLY A 87 15.34 24.59 -15.74
C GLY A 87 14.70 24.92 -14.39
N LEU A 88 15.17 25.98 -13.73
CA LEU A 88 14.60 26.47 -12.47
C LEU A 88 13.18 27.02 -12.66
N ASN A 89 12.95 27.77 -13.74
CA ASN A 89 11.63 28.29 -14.11
C ASN A 89 10.63 27.20 -14.51
N PHE A 90 11.09 26.13 -15.18
CA PHE A 90 10.25 24.96 -15.46
C PHE A 90 9.91 24.20 -14.18
N SER A 91 10.91 23.99 -13.31
CA SER A 91 10.73 23.34 -12.02
C SER A 91 9.78 24.11 -11.13
N SER A 92 9.87 25.45 -11.05
CA SER A 92 8.96 26.26 -10.22
C SER A 92 7.52 26.22 -10.73
N ARG A 93 7.29 26.22 -12.05
CA ARG A 93 5.95 26.11 -12.64
C ARG A 93 5.33 24.72 -12.46
N LEU A 94 6.13 23.66 -12.62
CA LEU A 94 5.66 22.28 -12.42
C LEU A 94 5.45 21.97 -10.95
N ASN A 95 6.39 22.35 -10.08
CA ASN A 95 6.25 22.15 -8.63
C ASN A 95 5.04 22.89 -8.08
N GLY A 96 4.77 24.13 -8.51
CA GLY A 96 3.55 24.84 -8.11
C GLY A 96 2.26 24.14 -8.58
N LYS A 97 2.25 23.48 -9.74
CA LYS A 97 1.11 22.67 -10.20
C LYS A 97 0.97 21.39 -9.38
N ILE A 98 2.08 20.73 -9.07
CA ILE A 98 2.11 19.51 -8.23
C ILE A 98 1.62 19.85 -6.82
N GLU A 99 2.10 20.92 -6.21
CA GLU A 99 1.68 21.37 -4.88
C GLU A 99 0.19 21.71 -4.84
N LYS A 100 -0.33 22.41 -5.85
CA LYS A 100 -1.78 22.69 -5.99
C LYS A 100 -2.61 21.42 -6.18
N ALA A 101 -2.10 20.44 -6.92
CA ALA A 101 -2.79 19.16 -7.11
C ALA A 101 -2.83 18.35 -5.80
N VAL A 102 -1.70 18.30 -5.08
CA VAL A 102 -1.59 17.63 -3.78
C VAL A 102 -2.46 18.31 -2.73
N SER A 103 -2.49 19.64 -2.66
CA SER A 103 -3.34 20.37 -1.71
C SER A 103 -4.82 20.17 -1.98
N ARG A 104 -5.24 20.19 -3.26
CA ARG A 104 -6.62 19.86 -3.65
C ARG A 104 -6.99 18.43 -3.30
N ALA A 105 -6.13 17.47 -3.58
CA ALA A 105 -6.37 16.06 -3.24
C ALA A 105 -6.55 15.87 -1.72
N LYS A 106 -5.65 16.47 -0.92
CA LYS A 106 -5.75 16.44 0.54
C LYS A 106 -7.02 17.11 1.05
N TYR A 107 -7.38 18.27 0.49
CA TYR A 107 -8.60 18.99 0.85
C TYR A 107 -9.87 18.17 0.54
N VAL A 108 -9.94 17.54 -0.63
CA VAL A 108 -11.07 16.67 -1.00
C VAL A 108 -11.15 15.46 -0.07
N GLN A 109 -10.02 14.83 0.24
CA GLN A 109 -9.97 13.72 1.19
C GLN A 109 -10.42 14.14 2.59
N SER A 110 -9.93 15.27 3.10
CA SER A 110 -10.32 15.77 4.42
C SER A 110 -11.80 16.18 4.46
N ALA A 111 -12.30 16.84 3.42
CA ALA A 111 -13.70 17.26 3.34
C ALA A 111 -14.65 16.04 3.26
N ARG A 112 -14.29 15.00 2.47
CA ARG A 112 -15.06 13.75 2.42
C ARG A 112 -15.04 13.02 3.77
N LYS A 113 -13.87 12.92 4.40
CA LYS A 113 -13.74 12.31 5.72
C LYS A 113 -14.53 13.07 6.79
N ALA A 114 -14.47 14.40 6.79
CA ALA A 114 -15.22 15.24 7.74
C ALA A 114 -16.75 15.06 7.57
N GLY A 115 -17.25 14.92 6.33
CA GLY A 115 -18.64 14.59 6.09
C GLY A 115 -19.03 13.23 6.69
N TRP A 116 -18.19 12.22 6.48
CA TRP A 116 -18.39 10.88 7.06
C TRP A 116 -18.31 10.89 8.59
N ASP A 117 -17.35 11.59 9.17
CA ASP A 117 -17.20 11.71 10.62
C ASP A 117 -18.41 12.43 11.24
N SER A 118 -18.94 13.47 10.58
CA SER A 118 -20.18 14.14 11.00
C SER A 118 -21.39 13.21 10.94
N THR A 119 -21.58 12.48 9.85
CA THR A 119 -22.70 11.52 9.72
C THR A 119 -22.59 10.42 10.76
N ASN A 120 -21.40 9.86 10.97
CA ASN A 120 -21.16 8.86 12.01
C ASN A 120 -21.44 9.41 13.41
N ASN A 121 -21.09 10.67 13.68
CA ASN A 121 -21.37 11.30 14.96
C ASN A 121 -22.88 11.52 15.15
N SER A 122 -23.61 11.98 14.12
CA SER A 122 -25.07 12.09 14.17
C SER A 122 -25.74 10.74 14.42
N ILE A 123 -25.34 9.69 13.69
CA ILE A 123 -25.86 8.33 13.89
C ILE A 123 -25.58 7.83 15.32
N ARG A 124 -24.37 8.06 15.84
CA ARG A 124 -24.03 7.68 17.23
C ARG A 124 -24.91 8.41 18.25
N LYS A 125 -25.18 9.70 18.04
CA LYS A 125 -26.09 10.47 18.90
C LYS A 125 -27.52 9.95 18.82
N GLU A 126 -28.03 9.69 17.62
CA GLU A 126 -29.38 9.13 17.42
C GLU A 126 -29.51 7.73 18.07
N LEU A 127 -28.52 6.85 17.87
CA LEU A 127 -28.49 5.53 18.51
C LEU A 127 -28.41 5.62 20.03
N ALA A 128 -27.64 6.57 20.57
CA ALA A 128 -27.56 6.79 22.02
C ALA A 128 -28.92 7.25 22.59
N VAL A 129 -29.63 8.14 21.89
CA VAL A 129 -30.97 8.58 22.30
C VAL A 129 -31.97 7.41 22.24
N MET A 130 -31.96 6.63 21.15
CA MET A 130 -32.85 5.47 21.00
C MET A 130 -32.60 4.41 22.09
N HIS A 131 -31.34 4.04 22.31
CA HIS A 131 -30.98 3.06 23.33
C HIS A 131 -31.27 3.55 24.76
N ASN A 132 -31.15 4.85 25.02
CA ASN A 132 -31.56 5.44 26.30
C ASN A 132 -33.08 5.48 26.46
N SER A 133 -33.84 5.70 25.38
CA SER A 133 -35.32 5.66 25.41
C SER A 133 -35.86 4.25 25.60
N GLU A 134 -35.23 3.22 24.99
CA GLU A 134 -35.58 1.80 25.20
C GLU A 134 -35.25 1.35 26.63
N ARG A 135 -34.13 1.80 27.21
CA ARG A 135 -33.79 1.51 28.62
C ARG A 135 -34.73 2.17 29.63
N LEU A 136 -35.32 3.31 29.28
CA LEU A 136 -36.22 4.08 30.16
C LEU A 136 -37.72 3.84 29.88
N GLY A 137 -38.08 3.05 28.85
CA GLY A 137 -39.47 2.70 28.55
C GLY A 137 -40.38 3.90 28.25
N LEU A 138 -39.83 4.99 27.71
CA LEU A 138 -40.58 6.22 27.44
C LEU A 138 -40.89 6.35 25.95
N GLU A 139 -42.19 6.25 25.61
CA GLU A 139 -42.74 6.59 24.29
C GLU A 139 -42.47 8.05 23.94
N HIS A 140 -42.06 8.27 22.70
CA HIS A 140 -41.48 9.51 22.16
C HIS A 140 -42.55 10.62 22.00
N ASN A 141 -42.55 11.63 22.87
CA ASN A 141 -43.17 12.92 22.58
C ASN A 141 -42.08 13.94 22.23
N SER A 142 -42.05 14.35 20.97
CA SER A 142 -41.11 15.34 20.46
C SER A 142 -41.31 16.67 21.18
N SER A 143 -40.34 17.07 22.00
CA SER A 143 -40.14 18.48 22.31
C SER A 143 -38.65 18.75 22.33
N THR A 144 -38.24 19.64 21.43
CA THR A 144 -36.95 20.31 21.40
C THR A 144 -36.55 20.74 22.80
N ILE A 145 -35.45 20.20 23.31
CA ILE A 145 -34.74 20.76 24.45
C ILE A 145 -33.29 20.93 24.02
N ASP A 146 -32.93 22.18 23.74
CA ASP A 146 -31.55 22.63 23.63
C ASP A 146 -30.87 22.44 24.99
N ILE A 147 -30.01 21.42 25.11
CA ILE A 147 -29.15 21.23 26.28
C ILE A 147 -27.71 21.48 25.84
N ASP A 148 -27.24 22.68 26.17
CA ASP A 148 -25.84 23.09 26.17
C ASP A 148 -25.12 22.28 27.27
N VAL A 149 -24.28 21.32 26.88
CA VAL A 149 -23.45 20.55 27.82
C VAL A 149 -22.01 20.87 27.52
N GLU A 150 -21.43 21.68 28.42
CA GLU A 150 -20.02 22.02 28.48
C GLU A 150 -19.15 20.75 28.49
N GLN A 151 -18.07 20.84 27.73
CA GLN A 151 -17.08 19.81 27.52
C GLN A 151 -16.16 19.72 28.74
N GLU A 152 -16.43 18.79 29.67
CA GLU A 152 -15.46 18.40 30.69
C GLU A 152 -14.88 17.01 30.43
N ASP A 153 -13.55 16.99 30.43
CA ASP A 153 -12.67 15.86 30.18
C ASP A 153 -12.88 14.71 31.17
N LEU A 154 -13.20 13.53 30.65
CA LEU A 154 -13.15 12.27 31.40
C LEU A 154 -12.49 11.18 30.56
N GLU A 155 -11.17 11.29 30.43
CA GLU A 155 -10.31 10.11 30.30
C GLU A 155 -10.22 9.43 31.67
N LYS A 156 -10.80 8.23 31.81
CA LYS A 156 -10.15 7.09 32.48
C LYS A 156 -11.01 5.82 32.46
N ASP A 157 -10.34 4.76 31.98
CA ASP A 157 -10.44 3.37 32.42
C ASP A 157 -11.82 2.67 32.35
N ALA A 158 -12.07 2.01 31.22
CA ALA A 158 -12.91 0.81 31.19
C ALA A 158 -12.20 -0.28 30.39
N SER A 159 -11.51 -1.13 31.13
CA SER A 159 -10.98 -2.43 30.73
C SER A 159 -12.08 -3.36 30.23
N ASP A 160 -11.80 -4.02 29.10
CA ASP A 160 -12.17 -5.38 28.72
C ASP A 160 -13.64 -5.81 28.88
N VAL A 161 -14.44 -5.53 27.84
CA VAL A 161 -15.67 -6.30 27.56
C VAL A 161 -15.59 -6.75 26.10
N VAL A 162 -15.16 -7.99 25.88
CA VAL A 162 -15.22 -8.66 24.58
C VAL A 162 -16.68 -8.97 24.28
N VAL A 163 -17.33 -8.11 23.51
CA VAL A 163 -18.63 -8.41 22.90
C VAL A 163 -18.34 -9.28 21.68
N GLU A 164 -18.61 -10.57 21.77
CA GLU A 164 -18.59 -11.47 20.62
C GLU A 164 -19.62 -11.00 19.59
N SER A 165 -19.15 -10.43 18.48
CA SER A 165 -20.00 -10.04 17.37
C SER A 165 -20.51 -11.30 16.66
N SER A 166 -21.82 -11.54 16.73
CA SER A 166 -22.45 -12.55 15.87
C SER A 166 -22.48 -12.04 14.43
N ASN A 167 -21.79 -12.76 13.55
CA ASN A 167 -21.74 -12.44 12.12
C ASN A 167 -23.14 -12.64 11.50
N ALA A 168 -23.59 -11.67 10.69
CA ALA A 168 -24.91 -11.68 10.04
C ALA A 168 -25.11 -12.81 8.99
N PHE A 169 -24.06 -13.60 8.71
CA PHE A 169 -24.11 -14.76 7.82
C PHE A 169 -23.54 -15.96 8.60
N ASN A 170 -24.45 -16.71 9.21
CA ASN A 170 -24.17 -17.81 10.14
C ASN A 170 -23.65 -19.06 9.38
N THR A 171 -22.48 -18.98 8.75
CA THR A 171 -21.98 -20.07 7.88
C THR A 171 -20.59 -20.61 8.20
N LEU A 172 -19.88 -20.16 9.24
CA LEU A 172 -18.54 -20.68 9.53
C LEU A 172 -18.25 -20.76 11.03
N ALA A 173 -19.04 -21.57 11.75
CA ALA A 173 -18.70 -21.96 13.12
C ALA A 173 -18.03 -23.35 13.21
N ASN A 174 -18.13 -24.20 12.18
CA ASN A 174 -17.60 -25.57 12.21
C ASN A 174 -17.10 -26.02 10.83
N ASP A 175 -16.01 -25.41 10.34
CA ASP A 175 -15.19 -26.04 9.29
C ASP A 175 -13.82 -26.35 9.89
N VAL A 176 -13.79 -27.41 10.70
CA VAL A 176 -12.58 -28.09 11.16
C VAL A 176 -12.45 -29.30 10.27
N GLU A 177 -11.58 -29.21 9.25
CA GLU A 177 -11.15 -30.35 8.47
C GLU A 177 -10.59 -31.43 9.42
N ALA A 178 -11.15 -32.64 9.32
CA ALA A 178 -10.61 -33.87 9.90
C ALA A 178 -10.35 -34.87 8.78
#